data_AF-A0A1C6BRJ6-F1
#
_entry.id   AF-A0A1C6BRJ6-F1
#
_cell.length_a   1.000
_cell.length_b   1.000
_cell.length_c   1.000
_cell.angle_alpha   90.00
_cell.angle_beta   90.00
_cell.angle_gamma   90.00
#
_symmetry.space_group_name_H-M   'P 1'
#
loop_
_entity.id
_entity.type
_entity.pdbx_description
1 polymer ?
#
loop_
_entity_poly.entity_id
_entity_poly.type
_entity_poly.pdbx_seq_one_letter_code
_entity_poly.pdbx_strand_id
1 'polypeptide(L)'
;MFSELLRELRSKKGVTQVELAKAIGVSNGNVGDWERGRSKPGYEALVALARYFEIDAGRLLELPPLPSSPPTCDGVPLSQLESDFLAMFRLLPPDAREEIFDLVHFKYKRIVEQKKESIFWTYFDENDGSDDGKSGPAEGRKTRDGTA
;
A
#
# COMPACT_ATOMS: atom_id res chain seq x y z
N MET A 1 22.62 7.58 22.86
CA MET A 1 23.06 8.99 22.74
C MET A 1 23.36 9.30 21.26
N PHE A 2 23.12 10.52 20.80
CA PHE A 2 23.24 10.91 19.37
C PHE A 2 24.57 10.48 18.74
N SER A 3 25.67 10.62 19.48
CA SER A 3 27.02 10.20 19.08
C SER A 3 27.11 8.72 18.71
N GLU A 4 26.47 7.86 19.50
CA GLU A 4 26.42 6.41 19.28
C GLU A 4 25.55 6.08 18.08
N LEU A 5 24.38 6.71 17.98
CA LEU A 5 23.46 6.55 16.85
C LEU A 5 24.13 6.93 15.53
N LEU A 6 24.84 8.07 15.49
CA LEU A 6 25.55 8.52 14.30
C LEU A 6 26.63 7.52 13.88
N ARG A 7 27.41 7.01 14.85
CA ARG A 7 28.44 6.00 14.60
C ARG A 7 27.85 4.68 14.12
N GLU A 8 26.69 4.28 14.66
CA GLU A 8 25.96 3.09 14.23
C GLU A 8 25.47 3.23 12.78
N LEU A 9 24.77 4.32 12.46
CA LEU A 9 24.27 4.61 11.11
C LEU A 9 25.41 4.64 10.09
N ARG A 10 26.52 5.30 10.45
CA ARG A 10 27.72 5.36 9.61
C ARG A 10 28.31 3.96 9.38
N SER A 11 28.40 3.14 10.44
CA SER A 11 28.94 1.78 10.35
C SER A 11 28.03 0.85 9.54
N LYS A 12 26.71 0.95 9.70
CA LYS A 12 25.71 0.19 8.92
C LYS A 12 25.80 0.50 7.43
N LYS A 13 26.04 1.77 7.08
CA LYS A 13 26.22 2.19 5.69
C LYS A 13 27.62 1.92 5.14
N GLY A 14 28.56 1.48 5.99
CA GLY A 14 29.92 1.12 5.59
C GLY A 14 30.82 2.29 5.20
N VAL A 15 30.54 3.51 5.68
CA VAL A 15 31.30 4.72 5.29
C VAL A 15 32.21 5.23 6.40
N THR A 16 33.28 5.92 6.01
CA THR A 16 34.20 6.58 6.94
C THR A 16 33.68 7.96 7.37
N GLN A 17 34.25 8.53 8.44
CA GLN A 17 33.89 9.89 8.88
C GLN A 17 34.14 10.93 7.78
N VAL A 18 35.23 10.74 7.00
CA VAL A 18 35.62 11.60 5.89
C VAL A 18 34.59 11.54 4.76
N GLU A 19 34.17 10.33 4.38
CA GLU A 19 33.17 10.14 3.32
C GLU A 19 31.81 10.68 3.73
N LEU A 20 31.39 10.46 4.98
CA LEU A 20 30.16 11.04 5.51
C LEU A 20 30.22 12.56 5.46
N ALA A 21 31.32 13.16 5.96
CA ALA A 21 31.51 14.60 5.97
C ALA A 21 31.41 15.20 4.57
N LYS A 22 32.07 14.55 3.59
CA LYS A 22 32.00 14.95 2.18
C LYS A 22 30.58 14.84 1.61
N ALA A 23 29.86 13.77 1.94
CA ALA A 23 28.50 13.54 1.43
C ALA A 23 27.48 14.55 1.96
N ILE A 24 27.61 14.98 3.22
CA ILE A 24 26.69 15.94 3.85
C ILE A 24 27.19 17.39 3.82
N GLY A 25 28.33 17.66 3.16
CA GLY A 25 28.85 19.01 2.96
C GLY A 25 29.42 19.70 4.20
N VAL A 26 30.03 18.93 5.12
CA VAL A 26 30.64 19.47 6.36
C VAL A 26 32.11 19.08 6.48
N SER A 27 32.82 19.66 7.45
CA SER A 27 34.20 19.30 7.73
C SER A 27 34.29 17.91 8.39
N ASN A 28 35.36 17.16 8.13
CA ASN A 28 35.62 15.89 8.82
C ASN A 28 35.71 16.06 10.35
N GLY A 29 36.24 17.20 10.80
CA GLY A 29 36.31 17.55 12.23
C GLY A 29 34.95 17.58 12.90
N ASN A 30 33.93 18.13 12.22
CA ASN A 30 32.56 18.17 12.73
C ASN A 30 32.01 16.76 13.00
N VAL A 31 32.13 15.85 12.02
CA VAL A 31 31.64 14.47 12.17
C VAL A 31 32.35 13.77 13.32
N GLY A 32 33.66 13.94 13.46
CA GLY A 32 34.40 13.39 14.58
C GLY A 32 33.95 13.96 15.93
N ASP A 33 33.72 15.28 16.01
CA ASP A 33 33.23 15.93 17.23
C ASP A 33 31.82 15.49 17.62
N TRP A 34 30.95 15.25 16.65
CA TRP A 34 29.63 14.68 16.85
C TRP A 34 29.68 13.25 17.37
N GLU A 35 30.48 12.36 16.76
CA GLU A 35 30.62 10.96 17.20
C GLU A 35 31.30 10.82 18.57
N ARG A 36 32.07 11.83 19.00
CA ARG A 36 32.66 11.88 20.35
C ARG A 36 31.81 12.67 21.36
N GLY A 37 30.68 13.25 20.93
CA GLY A 37 29.80 14.06 21.77
C GLY A 37 30.39 15.41 22.22
N ARG A 38 31.43 15.93 21.55
CA ARG A 38 32.02 17.24 21.85
C ARG A 38 31.15 18.41 21.37
N SER A 39 30.37 18.18 20.32
CA SER A 39 29.42 19.14 19.79
C SER A 39 28.21 18.42 19.18
N LYS A 40 27.17 19.16 18.82
CA LYS A 40 26.00 18.66 18.11
C LYS A 40 25.93 19.31 16.71
N PRO A 41 25.36 18.63 15.70
CA PRO A 41 25.12 19.23 14.40
C PRO A 41 24.12 20.38 14.52
N GLY A 42 24.31 21.42 13.71
CA GLY A 42 23.31 22.46 13.50
C GLY A 42 22.16 21.96 12.60
N TYR A 43 21.17 22.83 12.38
CA TYR A 43 19.97 22.53 11.59
C TYR A 43 20.28 21.97 10.20
N GLU A 44 21.09 22.67 9.40
CA GLU A 44 21.43 22.26 8.03
C GLU A 44 22.12 20.88 7.99
N ALA A 45 23.06 20.66 8.91
CA ALA A 45 23.76 19.38 9.03
C ALA A 45 22.81 18.24 9.42
N LEU A 46 21.84 18.52 10.30
CA LEU A 46 20.85 17.54 10.74
C LEU A 46 19.91 17.14 9.60
N VAL A 47 19.48 18.10 8.76
CA VAL A 47 18.71 17.83 7.54
C VAL A 47 19.52 16.99 6.55
N ALA A 48 20.79 17.34 6.35
CA ALA A 48 21.67 16.59 5.46
C ALA A 48 21.90 15.14 5.95
N LEU A 49 22.07 14.95 7.26
CA LEU A 49 22.17 13.63 7.89
C LEU A 49 20.90 12.82 7.71
N ALA A 50 19.72 13.42 7.97
CA ALA A 50 18.43 12.75 7.83
C ALA A 50 18.20 12.26 6.39
N ARG A 51 18.48 13.13 5.40
CA ARG A 51 18.41 12.77 3.97
C ARG A 51 19.43 11.72 3.58
N TYR A 52 20.67 11.83 4.07
CA TYR A 52 21.73 10.90 3.73
C TYR A 52 21.45 9.49 4.29
N PHE A 53 20.92 9.38 5.51
CA PHE A 53 20.61 8.10 6.13
C PHE A 53 19.18 7.61 5.86
N GLU A 54 18.36 8.39 5.16
CA GLU A 54 16.96 8.08 4.85
C GLU A 54 16.14 7.79 6.12
N ILE A 55 16.34 8.60 7.16
CA ILE A 55 15.63 8.48 8.44
C ILE A 55 14.94 9.78 8.82
N ASP A 56 13.93 9.66 9.68
CA ASP A 56 13.27 10.81 10.28
C ASP A 56 14.23 11.63 11.16
N ALA A 57 14.14 12.95 11.08
CA ALA A 57 14.98 13.86 11.87
C ALA A 57 14.71 13.71 13.38
N GLY A 58 13.51 13.31 13.79
CA GLY A 58 13.17 12.99 15.18
C GLY A 58 14.00 11.85 15.73
N ARG A 59 14.37 10.86 14.90
CA ARG A 59 15.30 9.78 15.29
C ARG A 59 16.69 10.34 15.64
N LEU A 60 17.19 11.29 14.87
CA LEU A 60 18.47 11.97 15.15
C LEU A 60 18.38 12.89 16.36
N LEU A 61 17.22 13.48 16.62
CA LEU A 61 16.97 14.34 17.77
C LEU A 61 16.65 13.56 19.05
N GLU A 62 16.65 12.22 19.00
CA GLU A 62 16.27 11.35 20.11
C GLU A 62 14.86 11.65 20.65
N LEU A 63 13.99 12.20 19.79
CA LEU A 63 12.61 12.41 20.16
C LEU A 63 11.94 11.05 20.35
N PRO A 64 11.12 10.89 21.41
CA PRO A 64 10.23 9.74 21.46
C PRO A 64 9.38 9.75 20.18
N PRO A 65 9.03 8.58 19.64
CA PRO A 65 8.10 8.52 18.52
C PRO A 65 6.88 9.36 18.88
N LEU A 66 6.58 10.36 18.06
CA LEU A 66 5.35 11.14 18.21
C LEU A 66 4.19 10.15 18.31
N PRO A 67 3.18 10.41 19.15
CA PRO A 67 2.02 9.53 19.26
C PRO A 67 1.45 9.34 17.86
N SER A 68 1.69 8.12 17.34
CA SER A 68 1.33 7.59 16.03
C SER A 68 0.93 8.65 15.00
N SER A 69 1.85 9.02 14.12
CA SER A 69 1.43 9.43 12.78
C SER A 69 0.39 8.41 12.31
N PRO A 70 -0.79 8.84 11.81
CA PRO A 70 -1.81 7.89 11.37
C PRO A 70 -1.15 6.88 10.44
N PRO A 71 -1.46 5.58 10.56
CA PRO A 71 -0.92 4.59 9.63
C PRO A 71 -1.17 5.08 8.21
N THR A 72 -0.11 5.16 7.42
CA THR A 72 -0.17 5.62 6.03
C THR A 72 0.02 4.44 5.09
N CYS A 73 -0.66 4.47 3.95
CA CYS A 73 -0.42 3.60 2.81
C CYS A 73 0.01 4.50 1.64
N ASP A 74 1.14 4.23 1.00
CA ASP A 74 1.67 5.03 -0.11
C ASP A 74 1.83 6.53 0.21
N GLY A 75 2.12 6.86 1.47
CA GLY A 75 2.25 8.24 1.96
C GLY A 75 0.92 8.95 2.22
N VAL A 76 -0.22 8.29 2.00
CA VAL A 76 -1.56 8.81 2.31
C VAL A 76 -2.03 8.24 3.65
N PRO A 77 -2.52 9.07 4.59
CA PRO A 77 -3.15 8.59 5.82
C PRO A 77 -4.35 7.69 5.54
N LEU A 78 -4.44 6.54 6.23
CA LEU A 78 -5.62 5.70 6.15
C LEU A 78 -6.85 6.43 6.71
N SER A 79 -7.96 6.35 5.99
CA SER A 79 -9.27 6.76 6.45
C SER A 79 -9.76 5.88 7.62
N GLN A 80 -10.80 6.34 8.32
CA GLN A 80 -11.43 5.56 9.40
C GLN A 80 -11.90 4.20 8.90
N LEU A 81 -12.54 4.16 7.73
CA LEU A 81 -13.03 2.92 7.13
C LEU A 81 -11.90 1.93 6.85
N GLU A 82 -10.78 2.39 6.28
CA GLU A 82 -9.63 1.52 6.00
C GLU A 82 -8.97 1.03 7.28
N SER A 83 -8.91 1.87 8.31
CA SER A 83 -8.38 1.53 9.63
C SER A 83 -9.25 0.47 10.32
N ASP A 84 -10.58 0.64 10.28
CA ASP A 84 -11.54 -0.32 10.83
C ASP A 84 -11.50 -1.64 10.06
N PHE A 85 -11.45 -1.59 8.73
CA PHE A 85 -11.29 -2.78 7.90
C PHE A 85 -10.03 -3.56 8.27
N LEU A 86 -8.89 -2.87 8.41
CA LEU A 86 -7.64 -3.52 8.80
C LEU A 86 -7.72 -4.13 10.21
N ALA A 87 -8.36 -3.44 11.15
CA ALA A 87 -8.57 -3.95 12.50
C ALA A 87 -9.42 -5.23 12.48
N MET A 88 -10.54 -5.22 11.76
CA MET A 88 -11.39 -6.40 11.58
C MET A 88 -10.65 -7.53 10.88
N PHE A 89 -9.92 -7.23 9.79
CA PHE A 89 -9.16 -8.22 9.03
C PHE A 89 -8.10 -8.93 9.88
N ARG A 90 -7.44 -8.21 10.81
CA ARG A 90 -6.46 -8.80 11.73
C ARG A 90 -7.05 -9.77 12.74
N LEU A 91 -8.34 -9.65 13.04
CA LEU A 91 -9.05 -10.53 13.97
C LEU A 91 -9.58 -11.81 13.30
N LEU A 92 -9.52 -11.91 11.97
CA LEU A 92 -9.99 -13.07 11.22
C LEU A 92 -8.98 -14.24 11.28
N PRO A 93 -9.46 -15.50 11.27
CA PRO A 93 -8.60 -16.66 11.12
C PRO A 93 -7.92 -16.70 9.73
N PRO A 94 -6.83 -17.46 9.56
CA PRO A 94 -6.03 -17.44 8.33
C PRO A 94 -6.81 -17.75 7.05
N ASP A 95 -7.71 -18.73 7.09
CA ASP A 95 -8.61 -19.13 6.00
C ASP A 95 -9.54 -17.98 5.58
N ALA A 96 -10.19 -17.32 6.54
CA ALA A 96 -11.06 -16.18 6.25
C ALA A 96 -10.26 -14.97 5.69
N ARG A 97 -9.01 -14.78 6.13
CA ARG A 97 -8.14 -13.73 5.56
C ARG A 97 -7.78 -14.01 4.10
N GLU A 98 -7.53 -15.26 3.75
CA GLU A 98 -7.27 -15.72 2.38
C GLU A 98 -8.48 -15.42 1.48
N GLU A 99 -9.69 -15.80 1.92
CA GLU A 99 -10.92 -15.53 1.17
C GLU A 99 -11.15 -14.02 0.91
N ILE A 100 -10.94 -13.18 1.92
CA ILE A 100 -11.08 -11.73 1.78
C ILE A 100 -10.03 -11.18 0.80
N PHE A 101 -8.79 -11.68 0.86
CA PHE A 101 -7.74 -11.28 -0.06
C PHE A 101 -8.11 -11.64 -1.51
N ASP A 102 -8.56 -12.87 -1.74
CA ASP A 102 -8.98 -13.33 -3.05
C ASP A 102 -10.15 -12.53 -3.62
N LEU A 103 -11.13 -12.18 -2.78
CA LEU A 103 -12.25 -11.34 -3.18
C LEU A 103 -11.80 -9.94 -3.60
N VAL A 104 -10.92 -9.30 -2.81
CA VAL A 104 -10.38 -7.97 -3.13
C VAL A 104 -9.56 -8.03 -4.42
N HIS A 105 -8.69 -9.03 -4.55
CA HIS A 105 -7.88 -9.24 -5.75
C HIS A 105 -8.74 -9.48 -6.99
N PHE A 106 -9.78 -10.31 -6.89
CA PHE A 106 -10.75 -10.54 -7.97
C PHE A 106 -11.42 -9.24 -8.42
N LYS A 107 -11.89 -8.42 -7.48
CA LYS A 107 -12.50 -7.11 -7.79
C LYS A 107 -11.51 -6.16 -8.45
N TYR A 108 -10.29 -6.07 -7.92
CA TYR A 108 -9.21 -5.25 -8.46
C TYR A 108 -8.90 -5.62 -9.91
N LYS A 109 -8.61 -6.92 -10.15
CA LYS A 109 -8.31 -7.44 -11.49
C LYS A 109 -9.43 -7.13 -12.48
N ARG A 110 -10.69 -7.35 -12.09
CA ARG A 110 -11.85 -7.09 -12.95
C ARG A 110 -11.97 -5.62 -13.36
N ILE A 111 -11.69 -4.68 -12.45
CA ILE A 111 -11.77 -3.24 -12.72
C ILE A 111 -10.59 -2.79 -13.60
N VAL A 112 -9.37 -3.21 -13.25
CA VAL A 112 -8.14 -2.81 -13.96
C VAL A 112 -8.07 -3.42 -15.35
N GLU A 113 -8.50 -4.68 -15.52
CA GLU A 113 -8.46 -5.39 -16.81
C GLU A 113 -9.68 -5.15 -17.71
N GLN A 114 -10.65 -4.30 -17.32
CA GLN A 114 -11.88 -3.98 -18.08
C GLN A 114 -12.70 -5.19 -18.59
N LYS A 115 -12.54 -6.38 -18.00
CA LYS A 115 -13.26 -7.58 -18.47
C LYS A 115 -14.71 -7.59 -17.97
N LYS A 116 -15.64 -7.26 -18.88
CA LYS A 116 -17.10 -7.41 -18.72
C LYS A 116 -17.54 -8.87 -18.85
N GLU A 117 -17.00 -9.77 -18.04
CA GLU A 117 -17.45 -11.17 -18.05
C GLU A 117 -18.09 -11.52 -16.71
N SER A 118 -19.07 -10.69 -16.33
CA SER A 118 -20.03 -11.10 -15.31
C SER A 118 -21.20 -11.73 -16.04
N ILE A 119 -21.25 -13.07 -16.04
CA ILE A 119 -22.41 -13.84 -16.52
C ILE A 119 -23.72 -13.41 -15.85
N PHE A 120 -23.66 -12.74 -14.70
CA PHE A 120 -24.84 -12.14 -14.06
C PHE A 120 -25.63 -11.22 -14.99
N TRP A 121 -24.98 -10.51 -15.93
CA TRP A 121 -25.68 -9.66 -16.91
C TRP A 121 -26.63 -10.46 -17.81
N THR A 122 -26.36 -11.75 -18.09
CA THR A 122 -27.23 -12.57 -18.94
C THR A 122 -28.57 -12.90 -18.30
N TYR A 123 -28.75 -12.61 -17.01
CA TYR A 123 -30.02 -12.81 -16.30
C TYR A 123 -30.87 -11.53 -16.23
N PHE A 124 -30.36 -10.37 -16.67
CA PHE A 124 -31.09 -9.08 -16.64
C PHE A 124 -31.49 -8.56 -18.04
N ASP A 125 -31.08 -9.22 -19.13
CA ASP A 125 -31.38 -8.77 -20.51
C ASP A 125 -32.76 -9.22 -21.05
N GLU A 126 -33.54 -10.03 -20.32
CA GLU A 126 -34.81 -10.57 -20.84
C GLU A 126 -36.09 -9.81 -20.44
N ASN A 127 -36.02 -8.63 -19.82
CA ASN A 127 -37.26 -7.94 -19.48
C ASN A 127 -37.15 -6.41 -19.39
N ASP A 128 -37.15 -5.75 -20.55
CA ASP A 128 -37.83 -4.46 -20.73
C ASP A 128 -38.01 -4.13 -22.22
N GLY A 129 -39.24 -4.27 -22.71
CA GLY A 129 -39.62 -3.86 -24.07
C GLY A 129 -40.90 -4.52 -24.58
N SER A 130 -42.05 -4.01 -24.15
CA SER A 130 -43.34 -4.30 -24.78
C SER A 130 -43.45 -3.68 -26.19
N ASP A 131 -43.92 -4.51 -27.13
CA ASP A 131 -44.73 -4.23 -28.34
C ASP A 131 -44.06 -3.59 -29.58
N ASP A 132 -43.88 -4.37 -30.66
CA ASP A 132 -44.68 -4.33 -31.91
C ASP A 132 -43.96 -5.04 -33.09
N GLY A 133 -44.68 -5.87 -33.85
CA GLY A 133 -44.30 -6.18 -35.24
C GLY A 133 -44.05 -7.66 -35.59
N LYS A 134 -45.14 -8.36 -35.91
CA LYS A 134 -45.27 -9.58 -36.75
C LYS A 134 -44.02 -10.05 -37.53
N SER A 135 -43.74 -11.36 -37.44
CA SER A 135 -43.66 -12.28 -38.60
C SER A 135 -43.55 -13.75 -38.14
N GLY A 136 -44.61 -14.55 -38.33
CA GLY A 136 -44.50 -16.02 -38.39
C GLY A 136 -44.29 -16.49 -39.85
N PRO A 137 -44.48 -17.77 -40.20
CA PRO A 137 -44.57 -18.97 -39.38
C PRO A 137 -43.59 -20.08 -39.83
N ALA A 138 -43.45 -21.15 -39.04
CA ALA A 138 -43.06 -22.47 -39.56
C ALA A 138 -43.98 -23.53 -38.98
N GLU A 139 -44.97 -23.91 -39.78
CA GLU A 139 -45.83 -25.07 -39.60
C GLU A 139 -45.03 -26.38 -39.49
N GLY A 140 -45.54 -27.28 -38.65
CA GLY A 140 -45.77 -28.66 -39.11
C GLY A 140 -44.72 -29.70 -38.75
N ARG A 141 -44.92 -30.40 -37.62
CA ARG A 141 -44.69 -31.85 -37.61
C ARG A 141 -45.78 -32.58 -36.83
N LYS A 142 -46.71 -33.16 -37.60
CA LYS A 142 -47.58 -34.26 -37.16
C LYS A 142 -46.71 -35.48 -36.85
N THR A 143 -46.90 -36.09 -35.68
CA THR A 143 -46.84 -37.55 -35.53
C THR A 143 -47.99 -37.99 -34.65
N ARG A 144 -48.81 -38.87 -35.22
CA ARG A 144 -49.94 -39.57 -34.62
C ARG A 144 -49.46 -40.80 -33.86
N ASP A 145 -50.29 -41.18 -32.89
CA ASP A 145 -50.59 -42.52 -32.37
C ASP A 145 -49.52 -43.39 -31.70
N GLY A 146 -49.92 -43.95 -30.56
CA GLY A 146 -49.26 -45.09 -29.93
C GLY A 146 -49.66 -45.30 -28.47
N THR A 147 -50.93 -45.64 -28.21
CA THR A 147 -51.39 -46.21 -26.94
C THR A 147 -50.74 -47.59 -26.68
N ALA A 148 -50.40 -47.86 -25.43
CA ALA A 148 -50.39 -49.20 -24.84
C ALA A 148 -50.97 -49.11 -23.43
#